data_AF-A0A401TZZ4-F1
#
_entry.id   AF-A0A401TZZ4-F1
#
_cell.length_a   1.000
_cell.length_b   1.000
_cell.length_c   1.000
_cell.angle_alpha   90.00
_cell.angle_beta   90.00
_cell.angle_gamma   90.00
#
_symmetry.space_group_name_H-M   'P 1'
#
loop_
_entity.id
_entity.type
_entity.pdbx_description
1 polymer ?
#
loop_
_entity_poly.entity_id
_entity_poly.type
_entity_poly.pdbx_seq_one_letter_code
_entity_poly.pdbx_strand_id
1 'polypeptide(L)'
;MSVGGMVANRRQFATHLPGVDHIRHTHDLARNAFAKDQPDHGAELADDVERMVALHGADTIAAVIVEPVPGSTAVLPAPKGYLQRLRELCTKHGILLIFDEVITGFGRLGTPFAANFYGVTPDMMTTAKGITNGTVPCGAVFASRQVHDGLMVGPDNAMELFHGYTYSAHP
;
A
#
# COMPACT_ATOMS: atom_id res chain seq x y z
N MET A 1 1.69 -13.02 -0.75
CA MET A 1 1.87 -13.38 -2.18
C MET A 1 0.73 -12.89 -3.06
N SER A 2 -0.54 -13.12 -2.71
CA SER A 2 -1.70 -12.74 -3.53
C SER A 2 -1.77 -11.25 -3.91
N VAL A 3 -1.36 -10.34 -3.01
CA VAL A 3 -1.32 -8.90 -3.30
C VAL A 3 -0.15 -8.51 -4.21
N GLY A 4 0.95 -9.26 -4.20
CA GLY A 4 2.15 -8.94 -4.98
C GLY A 4 1.93 -9.11 -6.48
N GLY A 5 2.34 -8.12 -7.27
CA GLY A 5 2.15 -8.10 -8.73
C GLY A 5 3.22 -8.85 -9.55
N MET A 6 4.29 -9.35 -8.92
CA MET A 6 5.38 -10.05 -9.62
C MET A 6 4.99 -11.49 -9.98
N VAL A 7 4.78 -11.75 -11.27
CA VAL A 7 4.38 -13.07 -11.80
C VAL A 7 5.34 -14.19 -11.38
N ALA A 8 6.65 -13.94 -11.42
CA ALA A 8 7.66 -14.93 -11.05
C ALA A 8 7.57 -15.38 -9.59
N ASN A 9 7.15 -14.48 -8.69
CA ASN A 9 6.94 -14.78 -7.27
C ASN A 9 5.62 -15.55 -7.10
N ARG A 10 4.55 -15.08 -7.75
CA ARG A 10 3.21 -15.68 -7.66
C ARG A 10 3.19 -17.13 -8.15
N ARG A 11 3.79 -17.42 -9.31
CA ARG A 11 3.77 -18.77 -9.93
C ARG A 11 4.36 -19.89 -9.08
N GLN A 12 5.13 -19.55 -8.04
CA GLN A 12 5.67 -20.54 -7.10
C GLN A 12 4.61 -21.13 -6.17
N PHE A 13 3.43 -20.50 -6.08
CA PHE A 13 2.34 -20.91 -5.20
C PHE A 13 1.12 -21.26 -6.05
N ALA A 14 0.66 -22.51 -5.95
CA ALA A 14 -0.43 -23.03 -6.78
C ALA A 14 -1.78 -22.34 -6.52
N THR A 15 -2.00 -21.86 -5.30
CA THR A 15 -3.23 -21.18 -4.89
C THR A 15 -2.93 -19.79 -4.33
N HIS A 16 -3.83 -18.86 -4.62
CA HIS A 16 -3.80 -17.51 -4.08
C HIS A 16 -5.08 -17.24 -3.31
N LEU A 17 -5.02 -16.25 -2.43
CA LEU A 17 -6.21 -15.78 -1.72
C LEU A 17 -7.22 -15.20 -2.72
N PRO A 18 -8.51 -15.55 -2.62
CA PRO A 18 -9.57 -14.92 -3.41
C PRO A 18 -9.78 -13.46 -2.97
N GLY A 19 -10.49 -12.68 -3.79
CA GLY A 19 -10.81 -11.27 -3.48
C GLY A 19 -9.61 -10.33 -3.60
N VAL A 20 -8.65 -10.65 -4.48
CA VAL A 20 -7.50 -9.79 -4.76
C VAL A 20 -7.40 -9.55 -6.25
N ASP A 21 -7.57 -8.29 -6.65
CA ASP A 21 -7.43 -7.83 -8.02
C ASP A 21 -6.21 -6.92 -8.19
N HIS A 22 -5.76 -6.79 -9.44
CA HIS A 22 -4.62 -5.95 -9.81
C HIS A 22 -5.08 -4.85 -10.78
N ILE A 23 -4.76 -3.60 -10.43
CA ILE A 23 -4.85 -2.47 -11.35
C ILE A 23 -3.58 -2.39 -12.23
N ARG A 24 -3.65 -1.66 -13.34
CA ARG A 24 -2.50 -1.49 -14.24
C ARG A 24 -1.30 -0.88 -13.50
N HIS A 25 -0.11 -1.37 -13.85
CA HIS A 25 1.14 -0.82 -13.33
C HIS A 25 1.44 0.54 -14.00
N THR A 26 2.07 1.45 -13.25
CA THR A 26 2.54 2.77 -13.70
C THR A 26 3.78 2.75 -14.63
N HIS A 27 4.30 1.57 -14.98
CA HIS A 27 5.53 1.46 -15.76
C HIS A 27 5.20 1.54 -17.25
N ASP A 28 5.41 2.73 -17.83
CA ASP A 28 5.10 3.03 -19.23
C ASP A 28 6.34 3.54 -19.95
N LEU A 29 7.13 2.63 -20.53
CA LEU A 29 8.36 2.99 -21.23
C LEU A 29 8.11 3.87 -22.46
N ALA A 30 6.97 3.70 -23.15
CA ALA A 30 6.68 4.45 -24.36
C ALA A 30 6.54 5.95 -24.07
N ARG A 31 5.95 6.30 -22.92
CA ARG A 31 5.77 7.70 -22.51
C ARG A 31 6.84 8.21 -21.55
N ASN A 32 7.49 7.32 -20.79
CA ASN A 32 8.35 7.70 -19.65
C ASN A 32 9.81 7.22 -19.74
N ALA A 33 10.29 6.68 -20.87
CA ALA A 33 11.65 6.12 -21.01
C ALA A 33 12.80 7.03 -20.53
N PHE A 34 12.61 8.35 -20.57
CA PHE A 34 13.62 9.35 -20.16
C PHE A 34 13.11 10.29 -19.07
N ALA A 35 12.04 9.91 -18.38
CA ALA A 35 11.55 10.67 -17.25
C ALA A 35 12.63 10.76 -16.16
N LYS A 36 12.88 11.98 -15.68
CA LYS A 36 13.74 12.22 -14.53
C LYS A 36 12.85 12.33 -13.29
N ASP A 37 13.23 11.63 -12.22
CA ASP A 37 12.49 11.61 -10.96
C ASP A 37 11.06 11.05 -11.13
N GLN A 38 10.01 11.87 -10.97
CA GLN A 38 8.62 11.45 -11.16
C GLN A 38 8.18 11.58 -12.63
N PRO A 39 7.65 10.51 -13.24
CA PRO A 39 7.06 10.58 -14.58
C PRO A 39 5.89 11.57 -14.69
N ASP A 40 5.77 12.24 -15.84
CA ASP A 40 4.66 13.16 -16.11
C ASP A 40 3.36 12.43 -16.52
N HIS A 41 3.46 11.19 -17.01
CA HIS A 41 2.31 10.40 -17.50
C HIS A 41 2.06 9.17 -16.64
N GLY A 42 0.78 8.81 -16.43
CA GLY A 42 0.36 7.62 -15.71
C GLY A 42 -0.54 7.88 -14.50
N ALA A 43 -0.85 9.13 -14.17
CA ALA A 43 -1.80 9.47 -13.10
C ALA A 43 -3.20 8.88 -13.37
N GLU A 44 -3.61 8.87 -14.63
CA GLU A 44 -4.88 8.31 -15.10
C GLU A 44 -5.01 6.79 -14.86
N LEU A 45 -3.89 6.11 -14.61
CA LEU A 45 -3.92 4.67 -14.29
C LEU A 45 -4.55 4.41 -12.92
N ALA A 46 -4.57 5.40 -12.02
CA ALA A 46 -5.28 5.31 -10.75
C ALA A 46 -6.80 5.17 -10.94
N ASP A 47 -7.35 5.65 -12.07
CA ASP A 47 -8.78 5.51 -12.39
C ASP A 47 -9.21 4.05 -12.62
N ASP A 48 -8.26 3.10 -12.66
CA ASP A 48 -8.61 1.67 -12.58
C ASP A 48 -9.34 1.31 -11.27
N VAL A 49 -9.19 2.12 -10.20
CA VAL A 49 -10.01 1.96 -8.99
C VAL A 49 -11.49 2.18 -9.28
N GLU A 50 -11.86 3.15 -10.12
CA GLU A 50 -13.26 3.35 -10.56
C GLU A 50 -13.76 2.13 -11.34
N ARG A 51 -12.89 1.53 -12.17
CA ARG A 51 -13.23 0.29 -12.89
C ARG A 51 -13.45 -0.88 -11.94
N MET A 52 -12.63 -1.01 -10.89
CA MET A 52 -12.84 -2.03 -9.85
C MET A 52 -14.15 -1.81 -9.11
N VAL A 53 -14.44 -0.57 -8.72
CA VAL A 53 -15.70 -0.20 -8.06
C VAL A 53 -16.90 -0.54 -8.94
N ALA A 54 -16.85 -0.24 -10.24
CA ALA A 54 -17.92 -0.59 -11.17
C ALA A 54 -18.10 -2.12 -11.35
N LEU A 55 -17.03 -2.90 -11.19
CA LEU A 55 -17.06 -4.35 -11.35
C LEU A 55 -17.54 -5.08 -10.08
N HIS A 56 -17.10 -4.63 -8.91
CA HIS A 56 -17.31 -5.35 -7.65
C HIS A 56 -18.35 -4.68 -6.74
N GLY A 57 -18.58 -3.38 -6.88
CA GLY A 57 -19.29 -2.56 -5.89
C GLY A 57 -18.32 -2.02 -4.83
N ALA A 58 -18.41 -0.73 -4.52
CA ALA A 58 -17.51 -0.06 -3.57
C ALA A 58 -17.57 -0.69 -2.16
N ASP A 59 -18.77 -1.11 -1.75
CA ASP A 59 -19.06 -1.75 -0.46
C ASP A 59 -18.40 -3.12 -0.28
N THR A 60 -17.91 -3.72 -1.37
CA THR A 60 -17.20 -5.00 -1.35
C THR A 60 -15.67 -4.86 -1.38
N ILE A 61 -15.14 -3.65 -1.60
CA ILE A 61 -13.70 -3.39 -1.70
C ILE A 61 -13.20 -2.78 -0.38
N ALA A 62 -12.40 -3.54 0.36
CA ALA A 62 -11.89 -3.07 1.65
C ALA A 62 -10.75 -2.04 1.53
N ALA A 63 -9.79 -2.29 0.63
CA ALA A 63 -8.58 -1.49 0.55
C ALA A 63 -7.89 -1.52 -0.83
N VAL A 64 -7.13 -0.47 -1.11
CA VAL A 64 -6.08 -0.43 -2.14
C VAL A 64 -4.73 -0.40 -1.44
N ILE A 65 -3.82 -1.31 -1.81
CA ILE A 65 -2.44 -1.37 -1.31
C ILE A 65 -1.44 -1.07 -2.43
N VAL A 66 -0.45 -0.22 -2.16
CA VAL A 66 0.59 0.14 -3.12
C VAL A 66 1.92 0.43 -2.42
N GLU A 67 3.04 0.03 -3.03
CA GLU A 67 4.35 0.59 -2.68
C GLU A 67 4.43 2.01 -3.27
N PRO A 68 4.67 3.08 -2.50
CA PRO A 68 4.78 4.44 -3.07
C PRO A 68 5.90 4.57 -4.10
N VAL A 69 6.95 3.75 -3.96
CA VAL A 69 7.98 3.50 -4.97
C VAL A 69 8.23 1.99 -5.00
N PRO A 70 7.67 1.24 -5.97
CA PRO A 70 7.92 -0.19 -6.10
C PRO A 70 9.42 -0.47 -6.22
N GLY A 71 10.00 -1.03 -5.17
CA GLY A 71 11.45 -1.18 -5.06
C GLY A 71 11.95 -2.41 -5.79
N SER A 72 11.33 -3.57 -5.52
CA SER A 72 11.78 -4.86 -6.06
C SER A 72 11.45 -5.09 -7.53
N THR A 73 10.58 -4.27 -8.14
CA THR A 73 10.21 -4.39 -9.55
C THR A 73 11.19 -3.68 -10.47
N ALA A 74 11.57 -2.43 -10.18
CA ALA A 74 12.65 -1.72 -10.87
C ALA A 74 12.98 -0.33 -10.25
N VAL A 75 12.66 -0.08 -8.97
CA VAL A 75 12.76 1.27 -8.35
C VAL A 75 12.00 2.30 -9.20
N LEU A 76 10.67 2.26 -9.12
CA LEU A 76 9.81 3.03 -10.02
C LEU A 76 9.10 4.15 -9.26
N PRO A 77 9.54 5.42 -9.34
CA PRO A 77 8.82 6.53 -8.73
C PRO A 77 7.39 6.64 -9.26
N ALA A 78 6.44 6.98 -8.39
CA ALA A 78 5.06 7.19 -8.81
C ALA A 78 4.98 8.36 -9.80
N PRO A 79 4.16 8.26 -10.87
CA PRO A 79 3.86 9.41 -11.72
C PRO A 79 3.28 10.57 -10.91
N LYS A 80 3.53 11.80 -11.35
CA LYS A 80 3.02 13.02 -10.71
C LYS A 80 1.49 12.93 -10.60
N GLY A 81 0.96 13.11 -9.40
CA GLY A 81 -0.49 13.08 -9.14
C GLY A 81 -1.09 11.68 -8.95
N TYR A 82 -0.36 10.59 -9.23
CA TYR A 82 -0.91 9.23 -9.15
C TYR A 82 -1.35 8.85 -7.72
N LEU A 83 -0.49 9.09 -6.72
CA LEU A 83 -0.80 8.76 -5.33
C LEU A 83 -1.89 9.67 -4.75
N GLN A 84 -1.92 10.95 -5.16
CA GLN A 84 -2.99 11.89 -4.81
C GLN A 84 -4.32 11.39 -5.37
N ARG A 85 -4.32 10.95 -6.64
CA ARG A 85 -5.51 10.41 -7.30
C ARG A 85 -6.02 9.13 -6.63
N LEU A 86 -5.12 8.22 -6.25
CA LEU A 86 -5.50 7.05 -5.45
C LEU A 86 -6.15 7.45 -4.13
N ARG A 87 -5.57 8.43 -3.41
CA ARG A 87 -6.14 8.92 -2.17
C ARG A 87 -7.54 9.49 -2.36
N GLU A 88 -7.74 10.35 -3.35
CA GLU A 88 -9.04 10.92 -3.70
C GLU A 88 -10.09 9.84 -3.97
N LEU A 89 -9.75 8.85 -4.80
CA LEU A 89 -10.63 7.75 -5.18
C LEU A 89 -10.97 6.86 -4.00
N CYS A 90 -9.97 6.53 -3.17
CA CYS A 90 -10.17 5.74 -1.95
C CYS A 90 -11.11 6.48 -0.98
N THR A 91 -10.89 7.78 -0.76
CA THR A 91 -11.75 8.61 0.08
C THR A 91 -13.17 8.70 -0.47
N LYS A 92 -13.34 8.92 -1.79
CA LYS A 92 -14.64 9.02 -2.45
C LYS A 92 -15.51 7.77 -2.22
N HIS A 93 -14.89 6.60 -2.26
CA HIS A 93 -15.61 5.32 -2.23
C HIS A 93 -15.60 4.64 -0.85
N GLY A 94 -15.01 5.26 0.18
CA GLY A 94 -14.90 4.65 1.50
C GLY A 94 -13.93 3.47 1.56
N ILE A 95 -12.96 3.41 0.64
CA ILE A 95 -11.95 2.36 0.54
C ILE A 95 -10.69 2.81 1.29
N LEU A 96 -10.06 1.91 2.05
CA LEU A 96 -8.82 2.23 2.76
C LEU A 96 -7.63 2.29 1.79
N LEU A 97 -6.76 3.28 1.94
CA LEU A 97 -5.49 3.34 1.23
C LEU A 97 -4.37 2.83 2.15
N ILE A 98 -3.60 1.87 1.67
CA ILE A 98 -2.45 1.30 2.38
C ILE A 98 -1.18 1.60 1.60
N PHE A 99 -0.21 2.24 2.23
CA PHE A 99 1.14 2.33 1.68
C PHE A 99 2.02 1.22 2.24
N ASP A 100 2.63 0.46 1.34
CA ASP A 100 3.72 -0.43 1.69
C ASP A 100 5.04 0.34 1.75
N GLU A 101 5.37 0.79 2.96
CA GLU A 101 6.55 1.59 3.28
C GLU A 101 7.72 0.71 3.77
N VAL A 102 7.67 -0.61 3.53
CA VAL A 102 8.73 -1.53 3.93
C VAL A 102 10.09 -1.12 3.33
N ILE A 103 10.12 -0.59 2.11
CA ILE A 103 11.36 -0.10 1.47
C ILE A 103 11.55 1.41 1.68
N THR A 104 10.48 2.19 1.55
CA THR A 104 10.54 3.65 1.46
C THR A 104 10.56 4.35 2.82
N GLY A 105 10.17 3.66 3.90
CA GLY A 105 10.18 4.20 5.25
C GLY A 105 11.59 4.42 5.82
N PHE A 106 11.65 5.19 6.89
CA PHE A 106 12.85 5.52 7.67
C PHE A 106 13.98 6.18 6.86
N GLY A 107 13.64 7.17 6.03
CA GLY A 107 14.64 8.05 5.42
C GLY A 107 15.09 7.69 4.01
N ARG A 108 14.59 6.60 3.40
CA ARG A 108 15.06 6.11 2.09
C ARG A 108 14.98 7.16 0.98
N LEU A 109 13.96 8.02 1.02
CA LEU A 109 13.73 9.06 0.01
C LEU A 109 14.22 10.45 0.45
N GLY A 110 14.98 10.55 1.55
CA GLY A 110 15.39 11.83 2.14
C GLY A 110 14.32 12.47 3.05
N THR A 111 13.16 11.83 3.18
CA THR A 111 12.10 12.16 4.14
C THR A 111 11.82 10.95 5.03
N PRO A 112 11.18 11.12 6.21
CA PRO A 112 10.88 9.99 7.10
C PRO A 112 10.14 8.84 6.41
N PHE A 113 9.12 9.14 5.60
CA PHE A 113 8.36 8.16 4.81
C PHE A 113 8.08 8.70 3.40
N ALA A 114 7.71 7.84 2.45
CA ALA A 114 7.23 8.27 1.14
C ALA A 114 5.91 9.05 1.23
N ALA A 115 5.07 8.75 2.22
CA ALA A 115 3.91 9.58 2.56
C ALA A 115 4.28 11.06 2.74
N ASN A 116 5.43 11.35 3.37
CA ASN A 116 5.94 12.72 3.48
C ASN A 116 6.49 13.25 2.16
N PHE A 117 7.26 12.44 1.42
CA PHE A 117 7.86 12.83 0.15
C PHE A 117 6.80 13.23 -0.89
N TYR A 118 5.75 12.43 -1.01
CA TYR A 118 4.67 12.66 -1.97
C TYR A 118 3.53 13.55 -1.42
N GLY A 119 3.53 13.85 -0.13
CA GLY A 119 2.45 14.64 0.50
C GLY A 119 1.09 13.93 0.48
N VAL A 120 1.08 12.59 0.61
CA VAL A 120 -0.14 11.78 0.61
C VAL A 120 -0.16 10.91 1.87
N THR A 121 -1.20 11.05 2.68
CA THR A 121 -1.37 10.26 3.91
C THR A 121 -2.29 9.06 3.66
N PRO A 122 -1.78 7.82 3.79
CA PRO A 122 -2.61 6.61 3.72
C PRO A 122 -3.34 6.37 5.05
N ASP A 123 -4.33 5.47 5.03
CA ASP A 123 -5.05 5.03 6.23
C ASP A 123 -4.23 4.03 7.05
N MET A 124 -3.36 3.25 6.39
CA MET A 124 -2.42 2.33 7.04
C MET A 124 -1.07 2.33 6.32
N MET A 125 -0.01 2.00 7.07
CA MET A 125 1.34 1.81 6.54
C MET A 125 1.93 0.49 7.03
N THR A 126 2.47 -0.32 6.12
CA THR A 126 3.31 -1.47 6.49
C THR A 126 4.77 -1.07 6.51
N THR A 127 5.50 -1.47 7.54
CA THR A 127 6.92 -1.10 7.72
C THR A 127 7.73 -2.29 8.20
N ALA A 128 9.00 -2.34 7.80
CA ALA A 128 10.01 -3.28 8.26
C ALA A 128 11.39 -2.70 7.89
N LYS A 129 12.37 -3.55 7.55
CA LYS A 129 13.71 -3.18 7.03
C LYS A 129 14.38 -2.03 7.79
N GLY A 130 14.17 -0.79 7.34
CA GLY A 130 14.77 0.42 7.92
C GLY A 130 14.42 0.66 9.38
N ILE A 131 13.31 0.12 9.88
CA ILE A 131 12.87 0.29 11.29
C ILE A 131 13.93 -0.15 12.31
N THR A 132 14.71 -1.17 11.98
CA THR A 132 15.83 -1.67 12.80
C THR A 132 17.15 -1.64 12.06
N ASN A 133 17.18 -1.05 10.86
CA ASN A 133 18.32 -1.11 9.95
C ASN A 133 18.84 -2.56 9.74
N GLY A 134 17.93 -3.54 9.75
CA GLY A 134 18.25 -4.96 9.60
C GLY A 134 19.01 -5.60 10.78
N THR A 135 19.19 -4.90 11.90
CA THR A 135 19.94 -5.43 13.06
C THR A 135 19.18 -6.51 13.82
N VAL A 136 17.86 -6.36 13.93
CA VAL A 136 16.95 -7.36 14.50
C VAL A 136 15.69 -7.46 13.63
N PRO A 137 15.09 -8.66 13.49
CA PRO A 137 13.84 -8.81 12.77
C PRO A 137 12.72 -8.01 13.43
N CYS A 138 12.16 -7.03 12.72
CA CYS A 138 11.05 -6.24 13.19
C CYS A 138 10.22 -5.73 12.01
N GLY A 139 8.91 -5.76 12.19
CA GLY A 139 7.94 -5.11 11.31
C GLY A 139 6.86 -4.46 12.16
N ALA A 140 6.25 -3.40 11.64
CA ALA A 140 5.17 -2.70 12.29
C ALA A 140 4.12 -2.27 11.27
N VAL A 141 2.86 -2.25 11.72
CA VAL A 141 1.75 -1.65 10.98
C VAL A 141 1.34 -0.39 11.73
N PHE A 142 1.36 0.75 11.04
CA PHE A 142 0.78 1.97 11.57
C PHE A 142 -0.63 2.11 10.99
N ALA A 143 -1.60 2.41 11.84
CA ALA A 143 -2.99 2.59 11.44
C ALA A 143 -3.48 3.99 11.86
N SER A 144 -4.34 4.57 11.04
CA SER A 144 -5.01 5.82 11.38
C SER A 144 -5.92 5.62 12.59
N ARG A 145 -6.24 6.73 13.26
CA ARG A 145 -7.16 6.71 14.41
C ARG A 145 -8.54 6.19 14.01
N GLN A 146 -9.00 6.51 12.81
CA GLN A 146 -10.27 6.00 12.27
C GLN A 146 -10.27 4.47 12.15
N VAL A 147 -9.19 3.87 11.65
CA VAL A 147 -9.08 2.40 11.54
C VAL A 147 -9.02 1.77 12.92
N HIS A 148 -8.23 2.34 13.83
CA HIS A 148 -8.17 1.90 15.23
C HIS A 148 -9.55 1.94 15.89
N ASP A 149 -10.23 3.08 15.83
CA ASP A 149 -11.51 3.29 16.49
C ASP A 149 -12.59 2.35 15.93
N GLY A 150 -12.55 2.04 14.63
CA GLY A 150 -13.44 1.04 14.02
C GLY A 150 -13.21 -0.40 14.48
N LEU A 151 -12.01 -0.72 14.99
CA LEU A 151 -11.66 -2.04 15.53
C LEU A 151 -11.88 -2.12 17.05
N MET A 152 -11.89 -0.99 17.75
CA MET A 152 -12.08 -0.95 19.21
C MET A 152 -13.56 -0.83 19.63
N VAL A 153 -14.47 -1.28 18.76
CA VAL A 153 -15.91 -1.36 19.04
C VAL A 153 -16.28 -2.83 19.21
N GLY A 154 -16.72 -3.20 20.40
CA GLY A 154 -17.15 -4.55 20.72
C GLY A 154 -17.90 -4.63 22.05
N PRO A 155 -18.48 -5.79 22.39
CA PRO A 155 -19.03 -6.03 23.72
C PRO A 155 -17.96 -5.86 24.81
N ASP A 156 -18.33 -5.28 25.97
CA ASP A 156 -17.41 -5.02 27.10
C ASP A 156 -16.64 -6.26 27.61
N ASN A 157 -17.15 -7.45 27.31
CA ASN A 157 -16.61 -8.74 27.74
C ASN A 157 -15.92 -9.53 26.62
N ALA A 158 -15.68 -8.93 25.45
CA ALA A 158 -15.01 -9.54 24.32
C ALA A 158 -13.70 -8.82 24.01
N MET A 159 -12.70 -9.57 23.55
CA MET A 159 -11.48 -8.98 23.02
C MET A 159 -11.78 -8.31 21.68
N GLU A 160 -11.42 -7.04 21.55
CA GLU A 160 -11.80 -6.18 20.41
C GLU A 160 -11.13 -6.64 19.11
N LEU A 161 -9.86 -7.07 19.18
CA LEU A 161 -9.12 -7.61 18.04
C LEU A 161 -8.38 -8.88 18.41
N PHE A 162 -8.86 -10.03 17.94
CA PHE A 162 -8.23 -11.33 18.16
C PHE A 162 -7.03 -11.56 17.22
N HIS A 163 -5.96 -10.77 17.42
CA HIS A 163 -4.74 -10.83 16.61
C HIS A 163 -3.49 -10.57 17.45
N GLY A 164 -2.46 -11.39 17.27
CA GLY A 164 -1.16 -11.19 17.91
C GLY A 164 -0.19 -12.32 17.60
N TYR A 165 1.11 -11.97 17.53
CA TYR A 165 2.20 -12.94 17.43
C TYR A 165 2.90 -13.07 18.79
N THR A 166 3.40 -14.27 19.12
CA THR A 166 4.20 -14.51 20.35
C THR A 166 5.35 -13.50 20.52
N TYR A 167 5.96 -13.08 19.42
CA TYR A 167 7.10 -12.16 19.39
C TYR A 167 6.71 -10.71 19.05
N SER A 168 5.44 -10.34 19.17
CA SER A 168 5.02 -8.94 19.00
C SER A 168 5.77 -8.07 20.01
N ALA A 169 6.48 -7.05 19.51
CA ALA A 169 7.29 -6.12 20.31
C ALA A 169 8.43 -6.76 21.13
N HIS A 170 9.12 -7.77 20.59
CA HIS A 170 10.24 -8.47 21.27
C HIS A 170 11.29 -7.50 21.87
N PRO A 171 11.60 -7.58 23.18
CA PRO A 171 12.55 -6.73 23.89
C PRO A 171 14.02 -7.12 23.70
#